data_AF-A0A2J6I9Z7-F1
#
_entry.id   AF-A0A2J6I9Z7-F1
#
_cell.length_a   1.000
_cell.length_b   1.000
_cell.length_c   1.000
_cell.angle_alpha   90.00
_cell.angle_beta   90.00
_cell.angle_gamma   90.00
#
_symmetry.space_group_name_H-M   'P 1'
#
loop_
_entity.id
_entity.type
_entity.pdbx_description
1 polymer ?
#
loop_
_entity_poly.entity_id
_entity_poly.type
_entity_poly.pdbx_seq_one_letter_code
_entity_poly.pdbx_strand_id
1 'polypeptide(L)'
;MDNKNIQEQINDINRKLDIVLEEVMAQKETRQSLEDLTADLSIVGTDMFKSTVTELDNAGIEVDGEALKMLAFKLIRNIDTINQTFEMLESANDFIKDVTPILHQVGLDSIKKFNEFEERGYIDFFKEATKIVENVMTHFTVEDVKMLADNAVIILETVKSLTQPEMLKAINSGLVVYKSIDVKNVPEYSILKAVREMNSKEMKRGIGFMITFLKNISREATLNANNN
;
A
#
# COMPACT_ATOMS: atom_id res chain seq x y z
N MET A 1 32.28 33.77 -17.19
CA MET A 1 32.41 32.56 -16.36
C MET A 1 33.83 32.56 -15.82
N ASP A 2 33.95 32.61 -14.49
CA ASP A 2 35.15 33.09 -13.79
C ASP A 2 36.26 32.06 -13.74
N ASN A 3 37.44 32.42 -14.28
CA ASN A 3 38.70 31.66 -14.17
C ASN A 3 39.05 31.26 -12.73
N LYS A 4 38.56 32.02 -11.74
CA LYS A 4 38.75 31.75 -10.31
C LYS A 4 38.07 30.45 -9.85
N ASN A 5 36.88 30.17 -10.38
CA ASN A 5 36.11 28.97 -10.04
C ASN A 5 36.77 27.71 -10.64
N ILE A 6 37.32 27.82 -11.85
CA ILE A 6 38.08 26.75 -12.50
C ILE A 6 39.36 26.44 -11.71
N GLN A 7 40.06 27.46 -11.21
CA GLN A 7 41.28 27.25 -10.41
C GLN A 7 40.97 26.59 -9.05
N GLU A 8 39.86 26.95 -8.41
CA GLU A 8 39.41 26.29 -7.16
C GLU A 8 39.04 24.82 -7.39
N GLN A 9 38.36 24.50 -8.50
CA GLN A 9 38.06 23.12 -8.86
C GLN A 9 39.32 22.30 -9.14
N ILE A 10 40.31 22.86 -9.84
CA ILE A 10 41.60 22.20 -10.09
C ILE A 10 42.35 21.93 -8.77
N ASN A 11 42.36 22.89 -7.84
CA ASN A 11 43.00 22.70 -6.55
C ASN A 11 42.29 21.62 -5.71
N ASP A 12 40.97 21.55 -5.75
CA ASP A 12 40.21 20.53 -5.03
C ASP A 12 40.39 19.14 -5.67
N ILE A 13 40.53 19.06 -7.01
CA ILE A 13 40.87 17.83 -7.72
C ILE A 13 42.28 17.36 -7.36
N ASN A 14 43.27 18.24 -7.33
CA ASN A 14 44.64 17.88 -6.94
C ASN A 14 44.67 17.31 -5.52
N ARG A 15 43.96 17.94 -4.59
CA ARG A 15 43.88 17.43 -3.20
C ARG A 15 43.20 16.06 -3.12
N LYS A 16 42.16 15.82 -3.93
CA LYS A 16 41.52 14.50 -4.01
C LYS A 16 42.44 13.46 -4.64
N LEU A 17 43.21 13.84 -5.66
CA LEU A 17 44.21 12.98 -6.29
C LEU A 17 45.32 12.63 -5.31
N ASP A 18 45.77 13.57 -4.48
CA ASP A 18 46.79 13.31 -3.45
C ASP A 18 46.29 12.28 -2.43
N ILE A 19 45.04 12.39 -1.95
CA ILE A 19 44.43 11.41 -1.03
C ILE A 19 44.32 10.03 -1.69
N VAL A 20 43.89 9.97 -2.96
CA VAL A 20 43.81 8.70 -3.69
C VAL A 20 45.21 8.11 -3.93
N LEU A 21 46.21 8.94 -4.20
CA LEU A 21 47.59 8.51 -4.38
C LEU A 21 48.14 7.92 -3.08
N GLU A 22 47.87 8.55 -1.94
CA GLU A 22 48.26 8.05 -0.62
C GLU A 22 47.64 6.68 -0.34
N GLU A 23 46.35 6.51 -0.61
CA GLU A 23 45.66 5.23 -0.43
C GLU A 23 46.18 4.15 -1.40
N VAL A 24 46.48 4.50 -2.66
CA VAL A 24 47.08 3.60 -3.64
C VAL A 24 48.49 3.18 -3.24
N MET A 25 49.26 4.09 -2.63
CA MET A 25 50.60 3.77 -2.11
C MET A 25 50.52 2.84 -0.91
N ALA A 26 49.61 3.07 0.04
CA ALA A 26 49.35 2.17 1.16
C ALA A 26 48.90 0.78 0.69
N GLN A 27 48.02 0.72 -0.32
CA GLN A 27 47.57 -0.54 -0.91
C GLN A 27 48.70 -1.31 -1.61
N LYS A 28 49.66 -0.59 -2.20
CA LYS A 28 50.84 -1.19 -2.84
C LYS A 28 51.79 -1.80 -1.81
N GLU A 29 52.04 -1.14 -0.68
CA GLU A 29 52.86 -1.69 0.41
C GLU A 29 52.27 -2.98 0.98
N THR A 30 50.95 -3.02 1.20
CA THR A 30 50.25 -4.24 1.66
C THR A 30 50.45 -5.39 0.67
N ARG A 31 50.29 -5.15 -0.63
CA ARG A 31 50.54 -6.17 -1.67
C ARG A 31 51.97 -6.69 -1.64
N GLN A 32 52.95 -5.81 -1.47
CA GLN A 32 54.36 -6.18 -1.44
C GLN A 32 54.70 -7.00 -0.17
N SER A 33 54.12 -6.63 0.98
CA SER A 33 54.26 -7.40 2.22
C SER A 33 53.66 -8.82 2.14
N LEU A 34 52.61 -8.99 1.34
CA LEU A 34 51.97 -10.29 1.09
C LEU A 34 52.80 -11.15 0.13
N GLU A 35 53.47 -10.54 -0.86
CA GLU A 35 54.41 -11.22 -1.73
C GLU A 35 55.62 -11.76 -0.93
N ASP A 36 56.17 -10.96 -0.02
CA ASP A 36 57.27 -11.36 0.85
C ASP A 36 56.85 -12.46 1.84
N LEU A 37 55.67 -12.32 2.48
CA LEU A 37 55.10 -13.35 3.36
C LEU A 37 54.86 -14.66 2.60
N THR A 38 54.44 -14.59 1.34
CA THR A 38 54.26 -15.76 0.47
C THR A 38 55.59 -16.46 0.20
N ALA A 39 56.66 -15.71 -0.05
CA ALA A 39 57.99 -16.26 -0.26
C ALA A 39 58.53 -16.94 1.01
N ASP A 40 58.38 -16.30 2.18
CA ASP A 40 58.83 -16.83 3.46
C ASP A 40 58.01 -18.07 3.91
N LEU A 41 56.69 -18.04 3.71
CA LEU A 41 55.81 -19.19 3.97
C LEU A 41 56.13 -20.37 3.06
N SER A 42 56.56 -20.13 1.81
CA SER A 42 56.94 -21.22 0.91
C SER A 42 58.16 -21.99 1.41
N ILE A 43 59.08 -21.33 2.11
CA ILE A 43 60.31 -21.94 2.65
C ILE A 43 60.00 -22.74 3.91
N VAL A 44 59.38 -22.11 4.92
CA VAL A 44 59.10 -22.77 6.21
C VAL A 44 57.93 -23.76 6.11
N GLY A 45 56.93 -23.45 5.29
CA GLY A 45 55.75 -24.29 5.09
C GLY A 45 56.09 -25.64 4.50
N THR A 46 57.10 -25.72 3.62
CA THR A 46 57.50 -26.98 2.97
C THR A 46 57.95 -28.06 3.97
N ASP A 47 58.61 -27.67 5.06
CA ASP A 47 59.12 -28.61 6.06
C ASP A 47 58.03 -29.06 7.04
N MET A 48 57.14 -28.14 7.45
CA MET A 48 55.93 -28.51 8.21
C MET A 48 55.00 -29.42 7.40
N PHE A 49 54.83 -29.14 6.10
CA PHE A 49 53.98 -29.94 5.21
C PHE A 49 54.44 -31.39 5.11
N LYS A 50 55.75 -31.61 4.93
CA LYS A 50 56.33 -32.95 4.87
C LYS A 50 56.11 -33.71 6.17
N SER A 51 56.22 -33.02 7.32
CA SER A 51 55.95 -33.61 8.63
C SER A 51 54.49 -34.02 8.78
N THR A 52 53.54 -33.14 8.42
CA THR A 52 52.10 -33.42 8.52
C THR A 52 51.65 -34.51 7.55
N VAL A 53 52.19 -34.55 6.33
CA VAL A 53 51.92 -35.62 5.37
C VAL A 53 52.37 -36.97 5.93
N THR A 54 53.54 -37.01 6.57
CA THR A 54 54.07 -38.24 7.19
C THR A 54 53.23 -38.69 8.38
N GLU A 55 52.70 -37.74 9.17
CA GLU A 55 51.77 -38.03 10.28
C GLU A 55 50.39 -38.51 9.81
N LEU A 56 49.87 -37.95 8.71
CA LEU A 56 48.59 -38.33 8.12
C LEU A 56 48.64 -39.70 7.41
N ASP A 57 49.76 -40.02 6.77
CA ASP A 57 50.03 -41.34 6.19
C ASP A 57 50.08 -42.42 7.30
N ASN A 58 50.70 -42.10 8.44
CA ASN A 58 50.69 -42.94 9.64
C ASN A 58 49.29 -43.10 10.27
N ALA A 59 48.38 -42.15 10.04
CA ALA A 59 46.99 -42.21 10.49
C ALA A 59 46.06 -42.98 9.51
N GLY A 60 46.60 -43.49 8.40
CA GLY A 60 45.85 -44.30 7.43
C GLY A 60 44.93 -43.49 6.50
N ILE A 61 45.15 -42.18 6.38
CA ILE A 61 44.43 -41.33 5.42
C ILE A 61 45.32 -41.21 4.18
N GLU A 62 44.91 -41.79 3.04
CA GLU A 62 45.57 -41.56 1.76
C GLU A 62 45.37 -40.10 1.35
N VAL A 63 46.33 -39.26 1.72
CA VAL A 63 46.31 -37.85 1.33
C VAL A 63 47.35 -37.64 0.24
N ASP A 64 46.88 -37.30 -0.96
CA ASP A 64 47.76 -36.89 -2.05
C ASP A 64 48.50 -35.60 -1.65
N GLY A 65 49.78 -35.77 -1.28
CA GLY A 65 50.65 -34.67 -0.87
C GLY A 65 50.83 -33.61 -1.96
N GLU A 66 50.69 -33.97 -3.24
CA GLU A 66 50.73 -33.03 -4.35
C GLU A 66 49.45 -32.19 -4.42
N ALA A 67 48.28 -32.82 -4.25
CA ALA A 67 47.00 -32.12 -4.16
C ALA A 67 46.94 -31.16 -2.97
N LEU A 68 47.43 -31.57 -1.80
CA LEU A 68 47.54 -30.71 -0.63
C LEU A 68 48.49 -29.54 -0.88
N LYS A 69 49.65 -29.77 -1.49
CA LYS A 69 50.61 -28.70 -1.81
C LYS A 69 50.01 -27.69 -2.79
N MET A 70 49.31 -28.17 -3.82
CA MET A 70 48.55 -27.31 -4.73
C MET A 70 47.45 -26.52 -4.03
N LEU A 71 46.75 -27.11 -3.06
CA LEU A 71 45.75 -26.43 -2.23
C LEU A 71 46.41 -25.31 -1.41
N ALA A 72 47.53 -25.59 -0.76
CA ALA A 72 48.29 -24.60 0.02
C ALA A 72 48.73 -23.41 -0.87
N PHE A 73 49.29 -23.69 -2.05
CA PHE A 73 49.62 -22.62 -3.00
C PHE A 73 48.40 -21.84 -3.49
N LYS A 74 47.26 -22.51 -3.73
CA LYS A 74 46.02 -21.83 -4.10
C LYS A 74 45.50 -20.95 -2.97
N LEU A 75 45.59 -21.37 -1.70
CA LEU A 75 45.18 -20.56 -0.55
C LEU A 75 46.07 -19.32 -0.40
N ILE A 76 47.40 -19.49 -0.47
CA ILE A 76 48.36 -18.38 -0.37
C ILE A 76 48.17 -17.41 -1.55
N ARG A 77 48.05 -17.93 -2.77
CA ARG A 77 47.86 -17.09 -3.97
C ARG A 77 46.52 -16.34 -3.98
N ASN A 78 45.50 -16.86 -3.29
CA ASN A 78 44.18 -16.23 -3.23
C ASN A 78 43.91 -15.59 -1.86
N ILE A 79 44.95 -15.32 -1.06
CA ILE A 79 44.78 -14.75 0.28
C ILE A 79 44.09 -13.39 0.23
N ASP A 80 44.35 -12.59 -0.81
CA ASP A 80 43.64 -11.33 -1.07
C ASP A 80 42.14 -11.53 -1.27
N THR A 81 41.75 -12.50 -2.10
CA THR A 81 40.34 -12.84 -2.35
C THR A 81 39.64 -13.34 -1.08
N ILE A 82 40.37 -14.10 -0.25
CA ILE A 82 39.87 -14.59 1.03
C ILE A 82 39.68 -13.42 2.00
N ASN A 83 40.64 -12.51 2.09
CA ASN A 83 40.54 -11.29 2.92
C ASN A 83 39.36 -10.42 2.51
N GLN A 84 39.17 -10.17 1.21
CA GLN A 84 38.02 -9.44 0.69
C GLN A 84 36.69 -10.12 1.05
N THR A 85 36.66 -11.45 1.08
CA THR A 85 35.47 -12.20 1.50
C THR A 85 35.21 -12.00 3.00
N PHE A 86 36.25 -12.00 3.84
CA PHE A 86 36.12 -11.72 5.26
C PHE A 86 35.65 -10.29 5.53
N GLU A 87 36.18 -9.29 4.82
CA GLU A 87 35.72 -7.89 4.89
C GLU A 87 34.23 -7.77 4.49
N MET A 88 33.81 -8.51 3.47
CA MET A 88 32.40 -8.54 3.05
C MET A 88 31.51 -9.21 4.11
N LEU A 89 31.98 -10.30 4.73
CA LEU A 89 31.26 -10.96 5.82
C LEU A 89 31.16 -10.07 7.07
N GLU A 90 32.22 -9.32 7.39
CA GLU A 90 32.23 -8.34 8.47
C GLU A 90 31.22 -7.22 8.18
N SER A 91 31.24 -6.67 6.97
CA SER A 91 30.27 -5.65 6.53
C SER A 91 28.83 -6.15 6.57
N ALA A 92 28.58 -7.40 6.15
CA ALA A 92 27.26 -8.02 6.22
C ALA A 92 26.80 -8.22 7.67
N ASN A 93 27.71 -8.66 8.54
CA ASN A 93 27.43 -8.81 9.97
C ASN A 93 27.13 -7.46 10.63
N ASP A 94 27.89 -6.42 10.29
CA ASP A 94 27.66 -5.07 10.80
C ASP A 94 26.35 -4.48 10.30
N PHE A 95 26.02 -4.67 9.02
CA PHE A 95 24.69 -4.33 8.49
C PHE A 95 23.57 -5.05 9.25
N ILE A 96 23.71 -6.35 9.54
CA ILE A 96 22.72 -7.11 10.32
C ILE A 96 22.60 -6.53 11.73
N LYS A 97 23.72 -6.20 12.40
CA LYS A 97 23.70 -5.57 13.72
C LYS A 97 22.98 -4.22 13.70
N ASP A 98 23.16 -3.43 12.64
CA ASP A 98 22.57 -2.10 12.50
C ASP A 98 21.07 -2.17 12.16
N VAL A 99 20.67 -3.10 11.30
CA VAL A 99 19.28 -3.25 10.85
C VAL A 99 18.41 -3.98 11.86
N THR A 100 18.97 -4.89 12.64
CA THR A 100 18.21 -5.70 13.63
C THR A 100 17.44 -4.83 14.64
N PRO A 101 18.02 -3.79 15.26
CA PRO A 101 17.28 -2.87 16.15
C PRO A 101 16.14 -2.14 15.44
N ILE A 102 16.37 -1.67 14.20
CA ILE A 102 15.36 -0.96 13.39
C ILE A 102 14.19 -1.89 13.10
N LEU A 103 14.46 -3.13 12.67
CA LEU A 103 13.43 -4.12 12.39
C LEU A 103 12.62 -4.48 13.65
N HIS A 104 13.27 -4.60 14.81
CA HIS A 104 12.57 -4.83 16.07
C HIS A 104 11.63 -3.66 16.40
N GLN A 105 12.11 -2.42 16.31
CA GLN A 105 11.30 -1.26 16.65
C GLN A 105 10.13 -1.06 15.67
N VAL A 106 10.40 -1.13 14.36
CA VAL A 106 9.36 -1.06 13.33
C VAL A 106 8.37 -2.21 13.46
N GLY A 107 8.84 -3.41 13.79
CA GLY A 107 8.00 -4.58 14.03
C GLY A 107 7.06 -4.37 15.21
N LEU A 108 7.59 -3.90 16.36
CA LEU A 108 6.80 -3.63 17.55
C LEU A 108 5.77 -2.52 17.33
N ASP A 109 6.18 -1.41 16.69
CA ASP A 109 5.27 -0.30 16.37
C ASP A 109 4.17 -0.73 15.38
N SER A 110 4.52 -1.59 14.42
CA SER A 110 3.56 -2.15 13.48
C SER A 110 2.57 -3.06 14.18
N ILE A 111 3.03 -4.00 15.03
CA ILE A 111 2.14 -4.88 15.82
C ILE A 111 1.21 -4.05 16.68
N LYS A 112 1.72 -3.01 17.35
CA LYS A 112 0.90 -2.11 18.16
C LYS A 112 -0.15 -1.39 17.32
N LYS A 113 0.22 -0.83 16.16
CA LYS A 113 -0.73 -0.20 15.23
C LYS A 113 -1.77 -1.18 14.70
N PHE A 114 -1.38 -2.40 14.37
CA PHE A 114 -2.31 -3.43 13.93
C PHE A 114 -3.30 -3.80 15.03
N ASN A 115 -2.84 -3.97 16.26
CA ASN A 115 -3.73 -4.18 17.41
C ASN A 115 -4.66 -2.98 17.62
N GLU A 116 -4.17 -1.74 17.53
CA GLU A 116 -5.02 -0.54 17.61
C GLU A 116 -6.05 -0.47 16.48
N PHE A 117 -5.71 -0.91 15.27
CA PHE A 117 -6.64 -0.98 14.14
C PHE A 117 -7.69 -2.06 14.33
N GLU A 118 -7.31 -3.20 14.89
CA GLU A 118 -8.22 -4.29 15.22
C GLU A 118 -9.17 -3.89 16.38
N GLU A 119 -8.66 -3.33 17.47
CA GLU A 119 -9.49 -2.85 18.61
C GLU A 119 -10.50 -1.79 18.21
N ARG A 120 -10.11 -0.88 17.30
CA ARG A 120 -11.01 0.15 16.76
C ARG A 120 -11.95 -0.38 15.69
N GLY A 121 -11.85 -1.66 15.32
CA GLY A 121 -12.72 -2.31 14.35
C GLY A 121 -12.46 -1.94 12.89
N TYR A 122 -11.31 -1.35 12.55
CA TYR A 122 -10.99 -0.99 11.15
C TYR A 122 -10.91 -2.23 10.26
N ILE A 123 -10.37 -3.33 10.78
CA ILE A 123 -10.27 -4.59 10.04
C ILE A 123 -11.66 -5.14 9.74
N ASP A 124 -12.57 -5.12 10.71
CA ASP A 124 -13.94 -5.60 10.52
C ASP A 124 -14.75 -4.67 9.62
N PHE A 125 -14.59 -3.36 9.76
CA PHE A 125 -15.14 -2.39 8.82
C PHE A 125 -14.65 -2.63 7.39
N PHE A 126 -13.36 -2.89 7.20
CA PHE A 126 -12.80 -3.18 5.89
C PHE A 126 -13.38 -4.47 5.30
N LYS A 127 -13.49 -5.54 6.10
CA LYS A 127 -14.14 -6.80 5.68
C LYS A 127 -15.59 -6.58 5.24
N GLU A 128 -16.36 -5.82 6.02
CA GLU A 128 -17.76 -5.51 5.66
C GLU A 128 -17.84 -4.61 4.43
N ALA A 129 -16.93 -3.63 4.29
CA ALA A 129 -16.84 -2.80 3.10
C ALA A 129 -16.53 -3.63 1.84
N THR A 130 -15.62 -4.60 1.93
CA THR A 130 -15.36 -5.52 0.81
C THR A 130 -16.58 -6.35 0.44
N LYS A 131 -17.38 -6.82 1.41
CA LYS A 131 -18.64 -7.52 1.12
C LYS A 131 -19.66 -6.63 0.42
N ILE A 132 -19.74 -5.35 0.81
CA ILE A 132 -20.61 -4.39 0.12
C ILE A 132 -20.18 -4.24 -1.34
N VAL A 133 -18.88 -4.06 -1.58
CA VAL A 133 -18.33 -3.96 -2.95
C VAL A 133 -18.60 -5.23 -3.75
N GLU A 134 -18.38 -6.41 -3.19
CA GLU A 134 -18.68 -7.70 -3.83
C GLU A 134 -20.16 -7.85 -4.17
N ASN A 135 -21.06 -7.50 -3.24
CA ASN A 135 -22.51 -7.54 -3.47
C ASN A 135 -22.92 -6.58 -4.59
N VAL A 136 -22.32 -5.39 -4.63
CA VAL A 136 -22.54 -4.42 -5.72
C VAL A 136 -22.04 -5.01 -7.03
N MET A 137 -20.81 -5.52 -7.09
CA MET A 137 -20.25 -6.12 -8.32
C MET A 137 -21.00 -7.37 -8.80
N THR A 138 -21.69 -8.09 -7.90
CA THR A 138 -22.50 -9.26 -8.26
C THR A 138 -23.81 -8.87 -8.94
N HIS A 139 -24.40 -7.74 -8.57
CA HIS A 139 -25.71 -7.31 -9.07
C HIS A 139 -25.64 -6.18 -10.10
N PHE A 140 -24.52 -5.44 -10.13
CA PHE A 140 -24.31 -4.29 -11.00
C PHE A 140 -23.08 -4.52 -11.87
N THR A 141 -23.24 -4.24 -13.15
CA THR A 141 -22.14 -4.26 -14.10
C THR A 141 -21.25 -3.02 -13.91
N VAL A 142 -20.05 -3.05 -14.50
CA VAL A 142 -19.15 -1.87 -14.51
C VAL A 142 -19.84 -0.66 -15.17
N GLU A 143 -20.70 -0.89 -16.15
CA GLU A 143 -21.46 0.17 -16.81
C GLU A 143 -22.52 0.78 -15.88
N ASP A 144 -23.18 -0.04 -15.06
CA ASP A 144 -24.13 0.45 -14.06
C ASP A 144 -23.44 1.33 -13.02
N VAL A 145 -22.23 0.96 -12.59
CA VAL A 145 -21.43 1.76 -11.65
C VAL A 145 -20.99 3.10 -12.29
N LYS A 146 -20.65 3.11 -13.59
CA LYS A 146 -20.36 4.35 -14.31
C LYS A 146 -21.58 5.24 -14.43
N MET A 147 -22.72 4.70 -14.83
CA MET A 147 -23.98 5.45 -14.88
C MET A 147 -24.34 6.03 -13.51
N LEU A 148 -24.11 5.28 -12.43
CA LEU A 148 -24.29 5.78 -11.07
C LEU A 148 -23.30 6.91 -10.73
N ALA A 149 -22.03 6.79 -11.12
CA ALA A 149 -21.02 7.84 -10.89
C ALA A 149 -21.36 9.12 -11.65
N ASP A 150 -21.76 9.00 -12.92
CA ASP A 150 -22.12 10.12 -13.78
C ASP A 150 -23.38 10.84 -13.30
N ASN A 151 -24.32 10.10 -12.69
CA ASN A 151 -25.56 10.64 -12.13
C ASN A 151 -25.52 10.83 -10.61
N ALA A 152 -24.37 10.64 -9.95
CA ALA A 152 -24.25 10.65 -8.50
C ALA A 152 -24.71 11.98 -7.90
N VAL A 153 -24.36 13.10 -8.54
CA VAL A 153 -24.74 14.44 -8.10
C VAL A 153 -26.26 14.60 -8.13
N ILE A 154 -26.92 14.22 -9.22
CA ILE A 154 -28.39 14.33 -9.38
C ILE A 154 -29.10 13.44 -8.36
N ILE A 155 -28.60 12.22 -8.14
CA ILE A 155 -29.15 11.30 -7.13
C ILE A 155 -29.02 11.91 -5.74
N LEU A 156 -27.85 12.44 -5.37
CA LEU A 156 -27.62 13.08 -4.07
C LEU A 156 -28.48 14.34 -3.88
N GLU A 157 -28.66 15.15 -4.93
CA GLU A 157 -29.56 16.31 -4.90
C GLU A 157 -31.03 15.89 -4.73
N THR A 158 -31.44 14.81 -5.38
CA THR A 158 -32.79 14.24 -5.23
C THR A 158 -33.00 13.73 -3.81
N VAL A 159 -32.06 12.94 -3.27
CA VAL A 159 -32.10 12.46 -1.89
C VAL A 159 -32.16 13.63 -0.93
N LYS A 160 -31.30 14.65 -1.11
CA LYS A 160 -31.30 15.88 -0.32
C LYS A 160 -32.64 16.62 -0.39
N SER A 161 -33.29 16.63 -1.56
CA SER A 161 -34.60 17.25 -1.75
C SER A 161 -35.71 16.47 -1.04
N LEU A 162 -35.65 15.14 -1.07
CA LEU A 162 -36.60 14.26 -0.37
C LEU A 162 -36.43 14.31 1.15
N THR A 163 -35.22 14.53 1.65
CA THR A 163 -34.93 14.67 3.08
C THR A 163 -35.17 16.08 3.62
N GLN A 164 -35.69 17.01 2.81
CA GLN A 164 -36.11 18.32 3.30
C GLN A 164 -37.25 18.19 4.33
N PRO A 165 -37.28 19.05 5.37
CA PRO A 165 -38.27 18.96 6.45
C PRO A 165 -39.73 18.90 5.96
N GLU A 166 -40.05 19.67 4.92
CA GLU A 166 -41.39 19.75 4.33
C GLU A 166 -41.81 18.40 3.71
N MET A 167 -40.90 17.77 2.95
CA MET A 167 -41.13 16.48 2.30
C MET A 167 -41.23 15.34 3.31
N LEU A 168 -40.33 15.30 4.29
CA LEU A 168 -40.39 14.32 5.38
C LEU A 168 -41.69 14.44 6.18
N LYS A 169 -42.14 15.66 6.45
CA LYS A 169 -43.42 15.91 7.13
C LYS A 169 -44.60 15.43 6.29
N ALA A 170 -44.59 15.64 4.98
CA ALA A 170 -45.63 15.14 4.07
C ALA A 170 -45.68 13.60 4.06
N ILE A 171 -44.52 12.94 3.95
CA ILE A 171 -44.40 11.47 4.01
C ILE A 171 -44.94 10.94 5.34
N ASN A 172 -44.50 11.51 6.46
CA ASN A 172 -44.96 11.11 7.79
C ASN A 172 -46.48 11.29 7.96
N SER A 173 -47.02 12.41 7.45
CA SER A 173 -48.46 12.66 7.48
C SER A 173 -49.24 11.62 6.67
N GLY A 174 -48.73 11.26 5.49
CA GLY A 174 -49.29 10.18 4.65
C GLY A 174 -49.26 8.82 5.34
N LEU A 175 -48.15 8.49 6.02
CA LEU A 175 -48.02 7.24 6.79
C LEU A 175 -49.01 7.16 7.96
N VAL A 176 -49.25 8.27 8.66
CA VAL A 176 -50.27 8.34 9.73
C VAL A 176 -51.67 8.12 9.16
N VAL A 177 -51.99 8.77 8.05
CA VAL A 177 -53.29 8.60 7.37
C VAL A 177 -53.47 7.15 6.92
N TYR A 178 -52.47 6.55 6.28
CA TYR A 178 -52.51 5.15 5.84
C TYR A 178 -52.76 4.17 7.00
N LYS A 179 -52.07 4.36 8.14
CA LYS A 179 -52.29 3.54 9.35
C LYS A 179 -53.66 3.75 9.99
N SER A 180 -54.26 4.93 9.81
CA SER A 180 -55.56 5.28 10.39
C SER A 180 -56.76 4.80 9.56
N ILE A 181 -56.53 4.42 8.30
CA ILE A 181 -57.58 3.84 7.45
C ILE A 181 -57.64 2.34 7.73
N ASP A 182 -58.80 1.84 8.18
CA ASP A 182 -59.06 0.40 8.25
C ASP A 182 -59.27 -0.13 6.82
N VAL A 183 -58.17 -0.48 6.17
CA VAL A 183 -58.13 -0.95 4.78
C VAL A 183 -58.98 -2.22 4.57
N LYS A 184 -59.33 -2.93 5.65
CA LYS A 184 -60.17 -4.14 5.58
C LYS A 184 -61.66 -3.85 5.60
N ASN A 185 -62.07 -2.69 6.12
CA ASN A 185 -63.47 -2.31 6.31
C ASN A 185 -63.77 -0.95 5.65
N VAL A 186 -63.51 -0.85 4.35
CA VAL A 186 -63.86 0.35 3.58
C VAL A 186 -65.38 0.39 3.38
N PRO A 187 -66.08 1.47 3.78
CA PRO A 187 -67.53 1.55 3.64
C PRO A 187 -67.98 1.58 2.17
N GLU A 188 -69.04 0.83 1.86
CA GLU A 188 -69.64 0.83 0.52
C GLU A 188 -70.46 2.10 0.26
N TYR A 189 -70.22 2.74 -0.88
CA TYR A 189 -70.94 3.95 -1.30
C TYR A 189 -71.93 3.66 -2.43
N SER A 190 -73.20 3.99 -2.23
CA SER A 190 -74.19 4.05 -3.31
C SER A 190 -73.98 5.31 -4.17
N ILE A 191 -74.41 5.29 -5.44
CA ILE A 191 -74.24 6.41 -6.40
C ILE A 191 -74.71 7.76 -5.82
N LEU A 192 -75.87 7.80 -5.15
CA LEU A 192 -76.39 9.02 -4.53
C LEU A 192 -75.53 9.51 -3.35
N LYS A 193 -75.02 8.57 -2.54
CA LYS A 193 -74.13 8.88 -1.41
C LYS A 193 -72.79 9.42 -1.93
N ALA A 194 -72.25 8.84 -2.99
CA ALA A 194 -71.03 9.32 -3.63
C ALA A 194 -71.19 10.75 -4.16
N VAL A 195 -72.29 11.07 -4.83
CA VAL A 195 -72.57 12.44 -5.31
C VAL A 195 -72.71 13.43 -4.17
N ARG A 196 -73.38 13.03 -3.07
CA ARG A 196 -73.48 13.86 -1.86
C ARG A 196 -72.11 14.09 -1.22
N GLU A 197 -71.29 13.04 -1.15
CA GLU A 197 -69.94 13.10 -0.59
C GLU A 197 -69.00 13.96 -1.44
N MET A 198 -69.14 13.95 -2.76
CA MET A 198 -68.42 14.88 -3.66
C MET A 198 -68.71 16.35 -3.37
N ASN A 199 -69.86 16.66 -2.77
CA ASN A 199 -70.24 18.01 -2.40
C ASN A 199 -69.72 18.42 -1.00
N SER A 200 -69.11 17.50 -0.24
CA SER A 200 -68.54 17.80 1.08
C SER A 200 -67.39 18.82 0.97
N LYS A 201 -67.12 19.53 2.07
CA LYS A 201 -66.08 20.59 2.09
C LYS A 201 -64.70 19.99 1.90
N GLU A 202 -64.49 18.81 2.45
CA GLU A 202 -63.28 18.00 2.41
C GLU A 202 -63.00 17.56 0.97
N MET A 203 -63.99 16.98 0.29
CA MET A 203 -63.83 16.48 -1.07
C MET A 203 -63.64 17.62 -2.09
N LYS A 204 -64.37 18.73 -1.95
CA LYS A 204 -64.13 19.94 -2.77
C LYS A 204 -62.73 20.50 -2.59
N ARG A 205 -62.21 20.52 -1.36
CA ARG A 205 -60.83 20.93 -1.08
C ARG A 205 -59.81 19.98 -1.71
N GLY A 206 -60.05 18.66 -1.61
CA GLY A 206 -59.21 17.64 -2.25
C GLY A 206 -59.17 17.78 -3.77
N ILE A 207 -60.32 17.95 -4.41
CA ILE A 207 -60.43 18.18 -5.86
C ILE A 207 -59.72 19.50 -6.25
N GLY A 208 -59.90 20.57 -5.48
CA GLY A 208 -59.22 21.85 -5.71
C GLY A 208 -57.70 21.75 -5.60
N PHE A 209 -57.20 21.00 -4.62
CA PHE A 209 -55.78 20.68 -4.48
C PHE A 209 -55.26 19.94 -5.71
N MET A 210 -55.95 18.86 -6.13
CA MET A 210 -55.56 18.08 -7.32
C MET A 210 -55.52 18.93 -8.59
N ILE A 211 -56.53 19.76 -8.81
CA ILE A 211 -56.57 20.67 -9.97
C ILE A 211 -55.37 21.64 -9.93
N THR A 212 -55.06 22.20 -8.76
CA THR A 212 -53.96 23.16 -8.60
C THR A 212 -52.61 22.48 -8.80
N PHE A 213 -52.43 21.29 -8.25
CA PHE A 213 -51.24 20.47 -8.39
C PHE A 213 -50.97 20.12 -9.87
N LEU A 214 -51.99 19.61 -10.58
CA LEU A 214 -51.88 19.28 -12.00
C LEU A 214 -51.56 20.51 -12.88
N LYS A 215 -52.15 21.66 -12.57
CA LYS A 215 -51.84 22.92 -13.27
C LYS A 215 -50.38 23.34 -13.08
N ASN A 216 -49.83 23.16 -11.88
CA ASN A 216 -48.43 23.51 -11.61
C ASN A 216 -47.46 22.57 -12.32
N ILE A 217 -47.72 21.25 -12.30
CA ILE A 217 -46.91 20.28 -13.05
C ILE A 217 -46.91 20.62 -14.55
N SER A 218 -48.08 20.88 -15.14
CA SER A 218 -48.17 21.23 -16.56
C SER A 218 -47.43 22.52 -16.89
N ARG A 219 -47.47 23.53 -15.99
CA ARG A 219 -46.72 24.77 -16.15
C ARG A 219 -45.21 24.55 -16.09
N GLU A 220 -44.71 23.74 -15.16
CA GLU A 220 -43.29 23.44 -15.04
C GLU A 220 -42.77 22.63 -16.23
N ALA A 221 -43.54 21.62 -16.67
CA ALA A 221 -43.22 20.83 -17.87
C ALA A 221 -43.15 21.70 -19.14
N THR A 222 -44.04 22.68 -19.28
CA THR A 222 -44.03 23.62 -20.44
C THR A 222 -42.92 24.66 -20.36
N LEU A 223 -42.53 25.11 -19.15
CA LEU A 223 -41.37 25.99 -18.96
C LEU A 223 -40.06 25.28 -19.32
N ASN A 224 -39.89 24.03 -18.90
CA ASN A 224 -38.68 23.26 -19.21
C ASN A 224 -38.58 22.89 -20.70
N ALA A 225 -39.71 22.70 -21.39
CA ALA A 225 -39.73 22.45 -22.83
C ALA A 225 -39.39 23.69 -23.70
N ASN A 226 -39.53 24.90 -23.15
CA ASN A 226 -39.21 26.15 -23.86
C ASN A 226 -37.79 26.67 -23.58
N ASN A 227 -37.07 26.06 -22.63
CA ASN A 227 -35.71 26.42 -22.22
C ASN A 227 -34.64 25.46 -22.77
N ASN A 228 -35.05 24.44 -23.53
CA ASN A 228 -34.21 23.51 -24.29
C ASN A 228 -34.44 23.72 -25.80
#